data_AF-A0A1H9KPX2-F1
#
_entry.id   AF-A0A1H9KPX2-F1
#
_cell.length_a   1.000
_cell.length_b   1.000
_cell.length_c   1.000
_cell.angle_alpha   90.00
_cell.angle_beta   90.00
_cell.angle_gamma   90.00
#
_symmetry.space_group_name_H-M   'P 1'
#
loop_
_entity.id
_entity.type
_entity.pdbx_description
1 polymer ?
#
loop_
_entity_poly.entity_id
_entity_poly.type
_entity_poly.pdbx_seq_one_letter_code
_entity_poly.pdbx_strand_id
1 'polypeptide(L)'
;MQLSRLKLGLLIGAPVLLIIACVTGYFVYHMISAQQAENRKKVEGFGELVIPLDTTTPQATDDPSLNPSIAQDAMTPVEKVISTLKEERFKLLNEAEVMREQITTLQAKVDELELYKRTNERYAPHTFDEEVSTIHTRMKQFLASQEESKRFNSNQLKGMAAASAQEYRRYLTMNKLLLDQDQIDDVVNHHLPVFAYCIGDGMDIAANNRAEELQVLEYFKTEKTDLMSSRLKSDLKAVLEPCQELFAERMSSFSN
;
A
#
# COMPACT_ATOMS: atom_id res chain seq x y z
N MET A 1 32.94 -19.40 -32.46
CA MET A 1 32.28 -18.88 -31.23
C MET A 1 30.92 -18.32 -31.63
N GLN A 2 29.82 -19.06 -31.39
CA GLN A 2 28.47 -18.60 -31.69
C GLN A 2 27.89 -17.90 -30.46
N LEU A 3 27.94 -16.57 -30.44
CA LEU A 3 27.24 -15.78 -29.42
C LEU A 3 25.73 -15.86 -29.70
N SER A 4 25.01 -16.50 -28.79
CA SER A 4 23.55 -16.61 -28.79
C SER A 4 22.91 -15.23 -28.96
N ARG A 5 21.85 -15.16 -29.79
CA ARG A 5 21.06 -13.95 -30.11
C ARG A 5 20.59 -13.19 -28.85
N LEU A 6 20.43 -13.91 -27.74
CA LEU A 6 20.04 -13.35 -26.44
C LEU A 6 21.15 -12.51 -25.79
N LYS A 7 22.41 -12.89 -25.98
CA LYS A 7 23.57 -12.10 -25.52
C LYS A 7 23.82 -10.89 -26.42
N LEU A 8 23.52 -10.99 -27.72
CA LEU A 8 23.61 -9.87 -28.65
C LEU A 8 22.52 -8.82 -28.38
N GLY A 9 21.30 -9.26 -28.09
CA GLY A 9 20.18 -8.38 -27.75
C GLY A 9 20.39 -7.60 -26.44
N LEU A 10 21.02 -8.22 -25.44
CA LEU A 10 21.33 -7.55 -24.17
C LEU A 10 22.47 -6.51 -24.31
N LEU A 11 23.46 -6.80 -25.16
CA LEU A 11 24.64 -5.94 -25.34
C LEU A 11 24.34 -4.68 -26.18
N ILE A 12 23.37 -4.76 -27.10
CA ILE A 12 22.94 -3.61 -27.94
C ILE A 12 21.69 -2.93 -27.35
N GLY A 13 20.78 -3.69 -26.74
CA GLY A 13 19.52 -3.15 -26.20
C GLY A 13 19.72 -2.27 -24.95
N ALA A 14 20.63 -2.68 -24.05
CA ALA A 14 20.91 -1.92 -22.83
C ALA A 14 21.45 -0.49 -23.07
N PRO A 15 22.46 -0.26 -23.94
CA PRO A 15 22.94 1.10 -24.18
C PRO A 15 21.91 1.98 -24.91
N VAL A 16 21.09 1.42 -25.79
CA VAL A 16 20.03 2.19 -26.50
C VAL A 16 18.94 2.66 -25.54
N LEU A 17 18.51 1.80 -24.59
CA LEU A 17 17.54 2.18 -23.56
C LEU A 17 18.05 3.30 -22.65
N LEU A 18 19.35 3.26 -22.33
CA LEU A 18 19.99 4.28 -21.49
C LEU A 18 20.04 5.64 -22.19
N ILE A 19 20.33 5.66 -23.49
CA ILE A 19 20.31 6.89 -24.30
C ILE A 19 18.89 7.49 -24.34
N ILE A 20 17.85 6.65 -24.51
CA ILE A 20 16.46 7.12 -24.52
C ILE A 20 16.06 7.71 -23.16
N ALA A 21 16.48 7.09 -22.05
CA ALA A 21 16.25 7.61 -20.70
C ALA A 21 16.93 8.97 -20.47
N CYS A 22 18.16 9.15 -20.96
CA CYS A 22 18.85 10.44 -20.86
C CYS A 22 18.19 11.53 -21.70
N VAL A 23 17.76 11.23 -22.92
CA VAL A 23 17.08 12.21 -23.81
C VAL A 23 15.73 12.61 -23.23
N THR A 24 14.93 11.66 -22.75
CA THR A 24 13.63 11.93 -22.13
C THR A 24 13.77 12.74 -20.83
N GLY A 25 14.74 12.40 -19.98
CA GLY A 25 15.04 13.16 -18.76
C GLY A 25 15.45 14.62 -19.06
N TYR A 26 16.24 14.85 -20.10
CA TYR A 26 16.64 16.19 -20.53
C TYR A 26 15.44 17.05 -20.98
N PHE A 27 14.52 16.47 -21.75
CA PHE A 27 13.32 17.18 -22.21
C PHE A 27 12.36 17.53 -21.05
N VAL A 28 12.16 16.60 -20.10
CA VAL A 28 11.30 16.86 -18.92
C VAL A 28 11.88 17.96 -18.05
N TYR A 29 13.20 17.97 -17.81
CA TYR A 29 13.86 19.03 -17.06
C TYR A 29 13.69 20.40 -17.73
N HIS A 30 13.85 20.47 -19.06
CA HIS A 30 13.72 21.71 -19.79
C HIS A 30 12.28 22.25 -19.79
N MET A 31 11.28 21.37 -19.85
CA MET A 31 9.86 21.74 -19.76
C MET A 31 9.49 22.28 -18.37
N ILE A 32 9.98 21.66 -17.30
CA ILE A 32 9.74 22.13 -15.92
C ILE A 32 10.42 23.48 -15.68
N SER A 33 11.65 23.66 -16.18
CA SER A 33 12.37 24.93 -16.04
C SER A 33 11.70 26.09 -16.79
N ALA A 34 11.14 25.83 -17.99
CA ALA A 34 10.36 26.82 -18.73
C ALA A 34 9.07 27.22 -18.01
N GLN A 35 8.39 26.27 -17.37
CA GLN A 35 7.17 26.52 -16.61
C GLN A 35 7.44 27.32 -15.32
N GLN A 36 8.59 27.14 -14.69
CA GLN A 36 9.01 27.95 -13.54
C GLN A 36 9.36 29.39 -13.94
N ALA A 37 9.95 29.61 -15.12
CA ALA A 37 10.23 30.96 -15.62
C ALA A 37 8.95 31.76 -15.95
N GLU A 38 7.93 31.11 -16.52
CA GLU A 38 6.64 31.75 -16.80
C GLU A 38 5.87 32.07 -15.52
N ASN A 39 5.90 31.16 -14.53
CA ASN A 39 5.30 31.42 -13.22
C ASN A 39 6.03 32.54 -12.46
N ARG A 40 7.36 32.66 -12.59
CA ARG A 40 8.12 33.76 -11.95
C ARG A 40 7.74 35.14 -12.50
N LYS A 41 7.52 35.25 -13.82
CA LYS A 41 6.99 36.48 -14.45
C LYS A 41 5.59 36.85 -13.99
N LYS A 42 4.71 35.86 -13.73
CA LYS A 42 3.38 36.12 -13.18
C LYS A 42 3.41 36.60 -11.73
N VAL A 43 4.43 36.23 -10.95
CA VAL A 43 4.57 36.61 -9.54
C VAL A 43 5.20 38.00 -9.37
N GLU A 44 6.08 38.42 -10.29
CA GLU A 44 6.67 39.77 -10.28
C GLU A 44 5.62 40.87 -10.53
N GLY A 45 4.61 40.61 -11.37
CA GLY A 45 3.51 41.56 -11.62
C GLY A 45 2.56 41.80 -10.44
N PHE A 46 2.59 40.96 -9.40
CA PHE A 46 1.81 41.19 -8.17
C PHE A 46 2.53 42.07 -7.15
N GLY A 47 3.85 42.24 -7.25
CA GLY A 47 4.64 43.05 -6.32
C GLY A 47 4.56 44.56 -6.59
N GLU A 48 4.34 44.96 -7.85
CA GLU A 48 4.37 46.37 -8.27
C GLU A 48 3.02 47.10 -8.13
N LEU A 49 1.92 46.36 -7.95
CA LEU A 49 0.57 46.92 -7.72
C LEU A 49 0.24 47.20 -6.25
N VAL A 50 1.19 46.95 -5.32
CA VAL A 50 0.99 47.10 -3.87
C VAL A 50 2.13 47.91 -3.26
N ILE A 51 2.35 49.14 -3.75
CA ILE A 51 3.13 50.15 -3.04
C ILE A 51 2.20 51.34 -2.78
N PRO A 52 1.70 51.55 -1.55
CA PRO A 52 1.09 52.81 -1.20
C PRO A 52 2.19 53.88 -1.16
N LEU A 53 1.99 54.95 -1.94
CA LEU A 53 2.73 56.20 -1.82
C LEU A 53 2.51 56.83 -0.43
N ASP A 54 3.53 57.56 0.00
CA ASP A 54 3.57 58.57 1.06
C ASP A 54 3.96 58.13 2.48
N THR A 55 5.27 58.20 2.69
CA THR A 55 5.93 58.54 3.94
C THR A 55 5.57 59.97 4.37
N THR A 56 4.85 60.15 5.47
CA THR A 56 5.03 61.30 6.38
C THR A 56 4.38 61.05 7.74
N THR A 57 5.22 60.95 8.77
CA THR A 57 4.83 61.10 10.18
C THR A 57 4.14 62.45 10.42
N PRO A 58 3.07 62.48 11.23
CA PRO A 58 3.15 63.30 12.43
C PRO A 58 2.55 62.64 13.68
N GLN A 59 3.35 62.68 14.74
CA GLN A 59 3.06 63.19 16.09
C GLN A 59 1.59 63.26 16.56
N ALA A 60 1.36 62.56 17.66
CA ALA A 60 0.14 62.55 18.46
C ALA A 60 -0.35 63.96 18.85
N THR A 61 -1.65 64.20 18.62
CA THR A 61 -2.49 65.11 19.42
C THR A 61 -3.88 64.49 19.56
N ASP A 62 -4.40 64.55 20.78
CA ASP A 62 -5.70 64.05 21.22
C ASP A 62 -6.87 64.64 20.42
N ASP A 63 -7.74 63.75 19.91
CA ASP A 63 -9.15 64.07 19.69
C ASP A 63 -9.99 62.76 19.78
N PRO A 64 -10.88 62.57 20.78
CA PRO A 64 -11.62 61.33 20.95
C PRO A 64 -12.85 61.22 20.03
N SER A 65 -12.96 62.03 18.97
CA SER A 65 -14.15 62.10 18.11
C SER A 65 -14.00 61.50 16.71
N LEU A 66 -13.06 60.57 16.49
CA LEU A 66 -13.00 59.78 15.26
C LEU A 66 -12.98 58.30 15.57
N ASN A 67 -14.06 57.82 16.17
CA ASN A 67 -14.54 56.47 15.85
C ASN A 67 -15.31 56.57 14.52
N PRO A 68 -14.77 56.15 13.37
CA PRO A 68 -15.64 55.60 12.35
C PRO A 68 -16.07 54.24 12.90
N SER A 69 -17.08 54.26 13.78
CA SER A 69 -18.12 53.25 13.72
C SER A 69 -18.65 53.30 12.29
N ILE A 70 -18.02 52.55 11.38
CA ILE A 70 -18.68 52.17 10.14
C ILE A 70 -19.86 51.34 10.60
N ALA A 71 -20.98 52.04 10.71
CA ALA A 71 -22.28 51.46 10.95
C ALA A 71 -22.41 50.29 9.98
N GLN A 72 -22.64 49.09 10.52
CA GLN A 72 -22.97 47.89 9.76
C GLN A 72 -24.28 48.03 8.95
N ASP A 73 -24.89 49.22 8.95
CA ASP A 73 -26.21 49.52 8.42
C ASP A 73 -26.20 50.25 7.06
N ALA A 74 -25.03 50.49 6.46
CA ALA A 74 -24.94 51.17 5.16
C ALA A 74 -23.85 50.63 4.21
N MET A 75 -23.52 49.33 4.27
CA MET A 75 -22.75 48.70 3.19
C MET A 75 -23.69 48.35 2.04
N THR A 76 -23.30 48.71 0.81
CA THR A 76 -24.04 48.25 -0.37
C THR A 76 -24.00 46.70 -0.43
N PRO A 77 -25.02 46.02 -0.98
CA PRO A 77 -25.06 44.55 -1.03
C PRO A 77 -23.79 43.92 -1.61
N VAL A 78 -23.12 44.64 -2.51
CA VAL A 78 -21.86 44.24 -3.14
C VAL A 78 -20.68 44.34 -2.17
N GLU A 79 -20.56 45.40 -1.36
CA GLU A 79 -19.50 45.55 -0.36
C GLU A 79 -19.60 44.51 0.76
N LYS A 80 -20.83 44.14 1.14
CA LYS A 80 -21.06 43.07 2.12
C LYS A 80 -20.62 41.70 1.61
N VAL A 81 -20.85 41.41 0.32
CA VAL A 81 -20.36 40.17 -0.31
C VAL A 81 -18.83 40.18 -0.45
N ILE A 82 -18.24 41.33 -0.78
CA ILE A 82 -16.78 41.45 -0.89
C ILE A 82 -16.10 41.25 0.48
N SER A 83 -16.66 41.80 1.55
CA SER A 83 -16.10 41.63 2.90
C SER A 83 -16.23 40.19 3.40
N THR A 84 -17.36 39.52 3.16
CA THR A 84 -17.53 38.09 3.50
C THR A 84 -16.59 37.20 2.69
N LEU A 85 -16.44 37.44 1.38
CA LEU A 85 -15.50 36.67 0.54
C LEU A 85 -14.04 36.88 0.96
N LYS A 86 -13.70 38.09 1.43
CA LYS A 86 -12.37 38.38 1.96
C LYS A 86 -12.11 37.62 3.27
N GLU A 87 -13.09 37.60 4.17
CA GLU A 87 -13.02 36.84 5.43
C GLU A 87 -12.95 35.33 5.18
N GLU A 88 -13.77 34.80 4.27
CA GLU A 88 -13.72 33.38 3.85
C GLU A 88 -12.37 33.03 3.22
N ARG A 89 -11.79 33.91 2.40
CA ARG A 89 -10.44 33.70 1.84
C ARG A 89 -9.38 33.63 2.94
N PHE A 90 -9.45 34.52 3.93
CA PHE A 90 -8.51 34.48 5.07
C PHE A 90 -8.66 33.18 5.87
N LYS A 91 -9.90 32.74 6.11
CA LYS A 91 -10.18 31.47 6.78
C LYS A 91 -9.63 30.27 5.99
N LEU A 92 -9.89 30.21 4.68
CA LEU A 92 -9.41 29.13 3.81
C LEU A 92 -7.87 29.11 3.71
N LEU A 93 -7.22 30.27 3.71
CA LEU A 93 -5.75 30.34 3.73
C LEU A 93 -5.18 29.79 5.04
N ASN A 94 -5.79 30.14 6.17
CA ASN A 94 -5.38 29.63 7.48
C ASN A 94 -5.61 28.12 7.60
N GLU A 95 -6.76 27.61 7.14
CA GLU A 95 -7.03 26.17 7.08
C GLU A 95 -6.03 25.44 6.16
N ALA A 96 -5.66 26.04 5.02
CA ALA A 96 -4.66 25.47 4.12
C ALA A 96 -3.24 25.47 4.72
N GLU A 97 -2.92 26.41 5.62
CA GLU A 97 -1.65 26.43 6.35
C GLU A 97 -1.62 25.35 7.43
N VAL A 98 -2.69 25.25 8.24
CA VAL A 98 -2.85 24.18 9.25
C VAL A 98 -2.81 22.79 8.60
N MET A 99 -3.50 22.59 7.47
CA MET A 99 -3.46 21.32 6.75
C MET A 99 -2.06 20.98 6.24
N ARG A 100 -1.28 21.97 5.78
CA ARG A 100 0.11 21.74 5.37
C ARG A 100 0.98 21.33 6.55
N GLU A 101 0.83 21.98 7.70
CA GLU A 101 1.55 21.63 8.92
C GLU A 101 1.17 20.23 9.43
N GLN A 102 -0.10 19.85 9.33
CA GLN A 102 -0.54 18.49 9.63
C GLN A 102 0.09 17.48 8.69
N ILE A 103 0.13 17.76 7.38
CA ILE A 103 0.79 16.87 6.40
C ILE A 103 2.27 16.70 6.73
N THR A 104 3.01 17.77 7.00
CA THR A 104 4.44 17.67 7.33
C THR A 104 4.67 16.89 8.62
N THR A 105 3.82 17.10 9.63
CA THR A 105 3.90 16.37 10.91
C THR A 105 3.57 14.89 10.72
N LEU A 106 2.55 14.55 9.94
CA LEU A 106 2.21 13.16 9.64
C LEU A 106 3.32 12.49 8.81
N GLN A 107 3.89 13.19 7.84
CA GLN A 107 5.01 12.70 7.04
C GLN A 107 6.20 12.36 7.95
N ALA A 108 6.56 13.25 8.88
CA ALA A 108 7.64 13.02 9.84
C ALA A 108 7.39 11.80 10.75
N LYS A 109 6.13 11.61 11.20
CA LYS A 109 5.76 10.41 11.99
C LYS A 109 5.84 9.13 11.17
N VAL A 110 5.46 9.16 9.89
CA VAL A 110 5.59 7.99 9.00
C VAL A 110 7.06 7.65 8.81
N ASP A 111 7.92 8.65 8.55
CA ASP A 111 9.36 8.45 8.39
C ASP A 111 10.01 7.91 9.67
N GLU A 112 9.60 8.42 10.84
CA GLU A 112 10.04 7.92 12.15
C GLU A 112 9.63 6.45 12.36
N LEU A 113 8.37 6.10 12.05
CA LEU A 113 7.88 4.72 12.17
C LEU A 113 8.58 3.78 11.18
N GLU A 114 8.85 4.23 9.96
CA GLU A 114 9.64 3.46 9.00
C GLU A 114 11.07 3.24 9.49
N LEU A 115 11.70 4.26 10.07
CA LEU A 115 13.03 4.15 10.65
C LEU A 115 13.04 3.20 11.85
N TYR A 116 12.05 3.33 12.75
CA TYR A 116 11.87 2.43 13.90
C TYR A 116 11.71 0.99 13.44
N LYS A 117 10.88 0.75 12.41
CA LYS A 117 10.70 -0.55 11.77
C LYS A 117 12.03 -1.09 11.23
N ARG A 118 12.72 -0.35 10.35
CA ARG A 118 14.00 -0.81 9.75
C ARG A 118 15.08 -1.09 10.79
N THR A 119 15.15 -0.30 11.85
CA THR A 119 16.20 -0.40 12.87
C THR A 119 15.91 -1.55 13.84
N ASN A 120 14.64 -1.78 14.18
CA ASN A 120 14.24 -2.85 15.09
C ASN A 120 13.99 -4.18 14.39
N GLU A 121 13.72 -4.23 13.08
CA GLU A 121 13.65 -5.48 12.30
C GLU A 121 14.91 -6.33 12.46
N ARG A 122 16.08 -5.69 12.67
CA ARG A 122 17.34 -6.40 12.90
C ARG A 122 17.42 -7.12 14.26
N TYR A 123 16.60 -6.70 15.22
CA TYR A 123 16.57 -7.23 16.59
C TYR A 123 15.19 -7.80 16.97
N ALA A 124 14.24 -7.77 16.04
CA ALA A 124 12.93 -8.37 16.23
C ALA A 124 13.08 -9.90 16.18
N PRO A 125 12.48 -10.63 17.13
CA PRO A 125 12.27 -12.07 16.94
C PRO A 125 11.52 -12.24 15.61
N HIS A 126 11.99 -13.19 14.78
CA HIS A 126 11.55 -13.50 13.41
C HIS A 126 10.40 -12.68 12.85
N THR A 127 10.63 -11.98 11.72
CA THR A 127 9.53 -11.27 11.04
C THR A 127 8.40 -12.24 10.70
N PHE A 128 7.15 -11.76 10.75
CA PHE A 128 5.98 -12.57 10.43
C PHE A 128 6.08 -13.26 9.06
N ASP A 129 6.68 -12.61 8.07
CA ASP A 129 6.92 -13.22 6.75
C ASP A 129 7.94 -14.39 6.81
N GLU A 130 8.92 -14.33 7.70
CA GLU A 130 9.88 -15.41 7.94
C GLU A 130 9.23 -16.61 8.65
N GLU A 131 8.34 -16.35 9.60
CA GLU A 131 7.53 -17.38 10.26
C GLU A 131 6.65 -18.12 9.24
N VAL A 132 5.93 -17.38 8.39
CA VAL A 132 5.10 -17.96 7.32
C VAL A 132 5.94 -18.79 6.35
N SER A 133 7.13 -18.32 5.97
CA SER A 133 8.07 -19.06 5.12
C SER A 133 8.58 -20.36 5.79
N THR A 134 8.83 -20.30 7.09
CA THR A 134 9.21 -21.46 7.91
C THR A 134 8.09 -22.47 7.96
N ILE A 135 6.85 -22.03 8.17
CA ILE A 135 5.64 -22.87 8.19
C ILE A 135 5.43 -23.52 6.82
N HIS A 136 5.56 -22.78 5.73
CA HIS A 136 5.49 -23.34 4.38
C HIS A 136 6.50 -24.49 4.19
N THR A 137 7.73 -24.31 4.68
CA THR A 137 8.77 -25.35 4.62
C THR A 137 8.45 -26.55 5.49
N ARG A 138 7.99 -26.32 6.74
CA ARG A 138 7.57 -27.36 7.67
C ARG A 138 6.39 -28.17 7.12
N MET A 139 5.38 -27.51 6.55
CA MET A 139 4.24 -28.17 5.92
C MET A 139 4.66 -29.03 4.73
N LYS A 140 5.58 -28.54 3.90
CA LYS A 140 6.12 -29.33 2.79
C LYS A 140 6.85 -30.59 3.28
N GLN A 141 7.62 -30.49 4.36
CA GLN A 141 8.31 -31.64 4.97
C GLN A 141 7.31 -32.61 5.61
N PHE A 142 6.33 -32.08 6.34
CA PHE A 142 5.26 -32.85 6.96
C PHE A 142 4.52 -33.67 5.91
N LEU A 143 3.97 -33.01 4.87
CA LEU A 143 3.26 -33.68 3.78
C LEU A 143 4.15 -34.69 3.04
N ALA A 144 5.45 -34.41 2.84
CA ALA A 144 6.34 -35.38 2.21
C ALA A 144 6.60 -36.64 3.08
N SER A 145 6.46 -36.53 4.40
CA SER A 145 6.69 -37.64 5.34
C SER A 145 5.47 -38.53 5.57
N GLN A 146 4.26 -38.02 5.30
CA GLN A 146 3.02 -38.73 5.61
C GLN A 146 2.62 -39.72 4.51
N GLU A 147 2.16 -40.90 4.91
CA GLU A 147 1.69 -41.93 3.96
C GLU A 147 0.44 -41.46 3.21
N GLU A 148 -0.47 -40.79 3.89
CA GLU A 148 -1.72 -40.26 3.31
C GLU A 148 -1.46 -39.25 2.19
N SER A 149 -0.33 -38.53 2.25
CA SER A 149 0.03 -37.54 1.25
C SER A 149 0.50 -38.15 -0.08
N LYS A 150 0.79 -39.46 -0.13
CA LYS A 150 1.22 -40.14 -1.36
C LYS A 150 0.13 -40.21 -2.45
N ARG A 151 -1.13 -40.00 -2.09
CA ARG A 151 -2.25 -39.96 -3.05
C ARG A 151 -2.22 -38.71 -3.94
N PHE A 152 -1.52 -37.66 -3.51
CA PHE A 152 -1.46 -36.38 -4.21
C PHE A 152 -0.23 -36.27 -5.13
N ASN A 153 -0.42 -35.55 -6.23
CA ASN A 153 0.65 -35.19 -7.16
C ASN A 153 1.59 -34.13 -6.54
N SER A 154 2.82 -34.03 -7.05
CA SER A 154 3.81 -33.04 -6.63
C SER A 154 3.30 -31.58 -6.71
N ASN A 155 2.44 -31.27 -7.67
CA ASN A 155 1.85 -29.94 -7.81
C ASN A 155 0.80 -29.67 -6.73
N GLN A 156 -0.11 -30.62 -6.50
CA GLN A 156 -1.07 -30.57 -5.40
C GLN A 156 -0.35 -30.44 -4.05
N LEU A 157 0.68 -31.23 -3.77
CA LEU A 157 1.46 -31.11 -2.53
C LEU A 157 2.07 -29.71 -2.33
N LYS A 158 2.53 -29.07 -3.43
CA LYS A 158 3.00 -27.68 -3.38
C LYS A 158 1.86 -26.70 -3.14
N GLY A 159 0.69 -26.95 -3.75
CA GLY A 159 -0.53 -26.15 -3.57
C GLY A 159 -1.03 -26.22 -2.14
N MET A 160 -1.12 -27.41 -1.57
CA MET A 160 -1.49 -27.66 -0.18
C MET A 160 -0.57 -26.94 0.80
N ALA A 161 0.75 -27.04 0.62
CA ALA A 161 1.70 -26.35 1.49
C ALA A 161 1.60 -24.83 1.37
N ALA A 162 1.48 -24.30 0.15
CA ALA A 162 1.33 -22.86 -0.10
C ALA A 162 0.01 -22.32 0.48
N ALA A 163 -1.10 -23.01 0.22
CA ALA A 163 -2.41 -22.68 0.75
C ALA A 163 -2.42 -22.67 2.28
N SER A 164 -1.78 -23.66 2.91
CA SER A 164 -1.70 -23.76 4.38
C SER A 164 -0.95 -22.58 4.98
N ALA A 165 0.21 -22.21 4.41
CA ALA A 165 0.98 -21.06 4.87
C ALA A 165 0.24 -19.73 4.64
N GLN A 166 -0.49 -19.61 3.52
CA GLN A 166 -1.33 -18.47 3.24
C GLN A 166 -2.51 -18.37 4.23
N GLU A 167 -3.19 -19.47 4.51
CA GLU A 167 -4.33 -19.47 5.43
C GLU A 167 -3.89 -19.18 6.86
N TYR A 168 -2.74 -19.71 7.28
CA TYR A 168 -2.10 -19.35 8.54
C TYR A 168 -1.88 -17.84 8.65
N ARG A 169 -1.26 -17.24 7.62
CA ARG A 169 -1.04 -15.79 7.53
C ARG A 169 -2.36 -15.02 7.63
N ARG A 170 -3.37 -15.43 6.86
CA ARG A 170 -4.69 -14.81 6.80
C ARG A 170 -5.36 -14.83 8.17
N TYR A 171 -5.44 -16.00 8.80
CA TYR A 171 -6.12 -16.19 10.08
C TYR A 171 -5.50 -15.37 11.20
N LEU A 172 -4.17 -15.37 11.32
CA LEU A 172 -3.49 -14.57 12.34
C LEU A 172 -3.64 -13.07 12.11
N THR A 173 -3.58 -12.64 10.84
CA THR A 173 -3.76 -11.22 10.49
C THR A 173 -5.19 -10.76 10.80
N MET A 174 -6.21 -11.57 10.48
CA MET A 174 -7.61 -11.22 10.75
C MET A 174 -7.91 -11.13 12.25
N ASN A 175 -7.37 -12.05 13.05
CA ASN A 175 -7.63 -12.12 14.48
C ASN A 175 -6.61 -11.34 15.32
N LYS A 176 -5.59 -10.72 14.70
CA LYS A 176 -4.48 -10.00 15.36
C LYS A 176 -3.79 -10.85 16.43
N LEU A 177 -3.62 -12.14 16.14
CA LEU A 177 -3.05 -13.10 17.07
C LEU A 177 -1.53 -13.17 16.91
N LEU A 178 -0.84 -13.28 18.04
CA LEU A 178 0.56 -13.69 18.11
C LEU A 178 0.58 -15.03 18.84
N LEU A 179 1.16 -16.04 18.21
CA LEU A 179 1.26 -17.39 18.77
C LEU A 179 2.65 -17.62 19.34
N ASP A 180 2.72 -18.30 20.48
CA ASP A 180 3.97 -18.82 21.02
C ASP A 180 4.44 -20.06 20.23
N GLN A 181 5.72 -20.42 20.31
CA GLN A 181 6.28 -21.54 19.54
C GLN A 181 5.54 -22.87 19.79
N ASP A 182 5.15 -23.15 21.03
CA ASP A 182 4.39 -24.37 21.35
C ASP A 182 3.02 -24.37 20.66
N GLN A 183 2.39 -23.19 20.54
CA GLN A 183 1.12 -23.04 19.85
C GLN A 183 1.28 -23.17 18.33
N ILE A 184 2.38 -22.62 17.78
CA ILE A 184 2.73 -22.78 16.36
C ILE A 184 2.94 -24.25 16.03
N ASP A 185 3.64 -24.99 16.88
CA ASP A 185 3.90 -26.42 16.69
C ASP A 185 2.60 -27.23 16.73
N ASP A 186 1.67 -26.91 17.62
CA ASP A 186 0.36 -27.57 17.66
C ASP A 186 -0.47 -27.28 16.39
N VAL A 187 -0.48 -26.02 15.96
CA VAL A 187 -1.16 -25.59 14.72
C VAL A 187 -0.58 -26.31 13.50
N VAL A 188 0.74 -26.39 13.38
CA VAL A 188 1.43 -27.03 12.25
C VAL A 188 1.23 -28.54 12.22
N ASN A 189 1.13 -29.20 13.38
CA ASN A 189 1.04 -30.66 13.44
C ASN A 189 -0.40 -31.19 13.45
N HIS A 190 -1.37 -30.42 13.96
CA HIS A 190 -2.75 -30.91 14.16
C HIS A 190 -3.82 -30.14 13.38
N HIS A 191 -3.62 -28.84 13.12
CA HIS A 191 -4.66 -28.00 12.51
C HIS A 191 -4.41 -27.75 11.02
N LEU A 192 -3.22 -27.29 10.65
CA LEU A 192 -2.84 -27.01 9.26
C LEU A 192 -2.87 -28.25 8.35
N PRO A 193 -2.51 -29.47 8.78
CA PRO A 193 -2.60 -30.63 7.91
C PRO A 193 -4.03 -30.95 7.49
N VAL A 194 -5.01 -30.76 8.38
CA VAL A 194 -6.43 -30.98 8.06
C VAL A 194 -6.89 -30.01 6.97
N PHE A 195 -6.51 -28.74 7.08
CA PHE A 195 -6.75 -27.75 6.04
C PHE A 195 -6.04 -28.12 4.74
N ALA A 196 -4.77 -28.52 4.81
CA ALA A 196 -3.97 -28.93 3.66
C ALA A 196 -4.64 -30.06 2.88
N TYR A 197 -5.13 -31.10 3.58
CA TYR A 197 -5.83 -32.22 2.95
C TYR A 197 -7.18 -31.82 2.36
N CYS A 198 -7.94 -30.94 3.01
CA CYS A 198 -9.17 -30.39 2.46
C CYS A 198 -8.93 -29.67 1.13
N ILE A 199 -7.85 -28.88 1.04
CA ILE A 199 -7.44 -28.22 -0.21
C ILE A 199 -6.95 -29.24 -1.24
N GLY A 200 -6.18 -30.25 -0.85
CA GLY A 200 -5.72 -31.30 -1.76
C GLY A 200 -6.88 -32.02 -2.44
N ASP A 201 -7.86 -32.45 -1.65
CA ASP A 201 -9.08 -33.11 -2.15
C ASP A 201 -9.95 -32.16 -2.97
N GLY A 202 -9.99 -30.89 -2.56
CA GLY A 202 -10.71 -29.83 -3.24
C GLY A 202 -10.09 -29.36 -4.56
N MET A 203 -8.78 -29.48 -4.74
CA MET A 203 -8.08 -29.07 -5.97
C MET A 203 -8.51 -29.90 -7.17
N ASP A 204 -8.80 -31.19 -6.98
CA ASP A 204 -9.32 -32.06 -8.05
C ASP A 204 -10.76 -31.70 -8.47
N ILE A 205 -11.52 -31.07 -7.56
CA ILE A 205 -12.87 -30.60 -7.83
C ILE A 205 -12.84 -29.21 -8.49
N ALA A 206 -11.93 -28.34 -8.04
CA ALA A 206 -11.83 -26.98 -8.54
C ALA A 206 -11.13 -26.87 -9.91
N ALA A 207 -10.16 -27.73 -10.18
CA ALA A 207 -9.37 -27.68 -11.43
C ALA A 207 -9.72 -28.86 -12.33
N ASN A 208 -10.29 -28.57 -13.50
CA ASN A 208 -10.66 -29.59 -14.48
C ASN A 208 -9.47 -30.04 -15.35
N ASN A 209 -8.41 -29.24 -15.40
CA ASN A 209 -7.23 -29.50 -16.21
C ASN A 209 -5.95 -29.01 -15.54
N ARG A 210 -4.80 -29.48 -16.03
CA ARG A 210 -3.47 -29.13 -15.51
C ARG A 210 -3.15 -27.63 -15.58
N ALA A 211 -3.72 -26.91 -16.55
CA ALA A 211 -3.48 -25.46 -16.64
C ALA A 211 -4.20 -24.71 -15.52
N GLU A 212 -5.44 -25.10 -15.21
CA GLU A 212 -6.20 -24.58 -14.07
C GLU A 212 -5.53 -24.93 -12.73
N GLU A 213 -5.00 -26.15 -12.59
CA GLU A 213 -4.23 -26.56 -11.40
C GLU A 213 -3.02 -25.65 -11.16
N LEU A 214 -2.28 -25.29 -12.22
CA LEU A 214 -1.15 -24.37 -12.14
C LEU A 214 -1.58 -22.94 -11.81
N GLN A 215 -2.75 -22.49 -12.30
CA GLN A 215 -3.30 -21.18 -11.95
C GLN A 215 -3.72 -21.12 -10.48
N VAL A 216 -4.33 -22.18 -9.95
CA VAL A 216 -4.66 -22.32 -8.53
C VAL A 216 -3.39 -22.33 -7.67
N LEU A 217 -2.34 -23.04 -8.10
CA LEU A 217 -1.05 -23.03 -7.42
C LEU A 217 -0.43 -21.63 -7.38
N GLU A 218 -0.53 -20.87 -8.46
CA GLU A 218 0.01 -19.50 -8.52
C GLU A 218 -0.79 -18.54 -7.64
N TYR A 219 -2.12 -18.73 -7.57
CA TYR A 219 -2.98 -18.02 -6.63
C TYR A 219 -2.54 -18.24 -5.19
N PHE A 220 -2.26 -19.49 -4.78
CA PHE A 220 -1.81 -19.75 -3.40
C PHE A 220 -0.43 -19.18 -3.05
N LYS A 221 0.38 -18.81 -4.05
CA LYS A 221 1.70 -18.19 -3.83
C LYS A 221 1.66 -16.68 -3.82
N THR A 222 0.82 -16.09 -4.67
CA THR A 222 0.87 -14.65 -4.98
C THR A 222 -0.40 -13.90 -4.64
N GLU A 223 -1.47 -14.62 -4.32
CA GLU A 223 -2.84 -14.13 -4.12
C GLU A 223 -3.46 -13.47 -5.36
N LYS A 224 -2.77 -13.51 -6.50
CA LYS A 224 -3.22 -12.88 -7.74
C LYS A 224 -4.22 -13.77 -8.44
N THR A 225 -5.35 -13.18 -8.83
CA THR A 225 -6.40 -13.87 -9.59
C THR A 225 -6.43 -13.47 -11.06
N ASP A 226 -5.43 -12.71 -11.52
CA ASP A 226 -5.37 -12.13 -12.87
C ASP A 226 -5.36 -13.19 -13.98
N LEU A 227 -4.81 -14.36 -13.66
CA LEU A 227 -4.65 -15.48 -14.60
C LEU A 227 -5.85 -16.45 -14.59
N MET A 228 -6.80 -16.29 -13.66
CA MET A 228 -7.89 -17.24 -13.45
C MET A 228 -9.16 -16.80 -14.16
N SER A 229 -9.84 -17.76 -14.80
CA SER A 229 -11.18 -17.52 -15.37
C SER A 229 -12.22 -17.28 -14.27
N SER A 230 -13.34 -16.62 -14.59
CA SER A 230 -14.42 -16.38 -13.61
C SER A 230 -15.01 -17.68 -13.06
N ARG A 231 -15.08 -18.74 -13.87
CA ARG A 231 -15.52 -20.08 -13.46
C ARG A 231 -14.57 -20.68 -12.44
N LEU A 232 -13.27 -20.72 -12.77
CA LEU A 232 -12.25 -21.24 -11.87
C LEU A 232 -12.21 -20.51 -10.51
N LYS A 233 -12.43 -19.18 -10.51
CA LYS A 233 -12.55 -18.41 -9.25
C LYS A 233 -13.76 -18.85 -8.43
N SER A 234 -14.90 -19.07 -9.08
CA SER A 234 -16.12 -19.53 -8.40
C SER A 234 -15.95 -20.94 -7.84
N ASP A 235 -15.37 -21.85 -8.63
CA ASP A 235 -15.16 -23.24 -8.26
C ASP A 235 -14.13 -23.35 -7.12
N LEU A 236 -13.02 -22.61 -7.22
CA LEU A 236 -12.05 -22.52 -6.14
C LEU A 236 -12.66 -21.95 -4.87
N LYS A 237 -13.50 -20.90 -4.97
CA LYS A 237 -14.16 -20.30 -3.81
C LYS A 237 -15.10 -21.30 -3.12
N ALA A 238 -15.88 -22.05 -3.88
CA ALA A 238 -16.79 -23.07 -3.35
C ALA A 238 -16.06 -24.18 -2.58
N VAL A 239 -14.79 -24.45 -2.94
CA VAL A 239 -13.92 -25.38 -2.22
C VAL A 239 -13.21 -24.72 -1.04
N LEU A 240 -12.75 -23.49 -1.20
CA LEU A 240 -11.93 -22.80 -0.22
C LEU A 240 -12.73 -22.42 1.03
N GLU A 241 -13.94 -21.89 0.86
CA GLU A 241 -14.81 -21.45 1.96
C GLU A 241 -15.05 -22.54 3.03
N PRO A 242 -15.52 -23.76 2.68
CA PRO A 242 -15.75 -24.78 3.69
C PRO A 242 -14.46 -25.23 4.38
N CYS A 243 -13.33 -25.30 3.66
CA CYS A 243 -12.05 -25.63 4.27
C CYS A 243 -11.59 -24.55 5.26
N GLN A 244 -11.81 -23.27 4.93
CA GLN A 244 -11.49 -22.14 5.80
C GLN A 244 -12.37 -22.08 7.04
N GLU A 245 -13.66 -22.37 6.90
CA GLU A 245 -14.59 -22.45 8.03
C GLU A 245 -14.19 -23.57 9.00
N LEU A 246 -13.87 -24.75 8.49
CA LEU A 246 -13.38 -25.88 9.29
C LEU A 246 -12.08 -25.54 10.02
N PHE A 247 -11.15 -24.84 9.36
CA PHE A 247 -9.92 -24.39 10.01
C PHE A 247 -10.20 -23.37 11.10
N ALA A 248 -11.05 -22.38 10.84
CA ALA A 248 -11.42 -21.34 11.80
C ALA A 248 -12.12 -21.92 13.03
N GLU A 249 -13.02 -22.89 12.86
CA GLU A 249 -13.70 -23.57 13.97
C GLU A 249 -12.67 -24.25 14.89
N ARG A 250 -11.73 -25.01 14.31
CA ARG A 250 -10.68 -25.70 15.09
C ARG A 250 -9.70 -24.74 15.76
N MET A 251 -9.40 -23.62 15.13
CA MET A 251 -8.57 -22.58 15.72
C MET A 251 -9.29 -21.83 16.84
N SER A 252 -10.63 -21.71 16.77
CA SER A 252 -11.43 -21.10 17.83
C SER A 252 -11.54 -21.99 19.08
N SER A 253 -11.55 -23.32 18.92
CA SER A 253 -11.47 -24.24 20.05
C SER A 253 -10.09 -24.28 20.69
N PHE A 254 -9.04 -23.91 19.93
CA PHE A 254 -7.68 -23.79 20.43
C PHE A 254 -7.44 -22.50 21.26
N SER A 255 -8.18 -21.42 20.96
CA SER A 255 -8.03 -20.13 21.67
C SER A 255 -8.80 -20.01 22.99
N ASN A 256 -9.62 -20.99 23.35
CA ASN A 256 -10.39 -21.05 24.61
C ASN A 256 -9.74 -22.02 25.60
#